data_AF-A0A3D1AB34-F1
#
_entry.id   AF-A0A3D1AB34-F1
#
_cell.length_a   1.000
_cell.length_b   1.000
_cell.length_c   1.000
_cell.angle_alpha   90.00
_cell.angle_beta   90.00
_cell.angle_gamma   90.00
#
_symmetry.space_group_name_H-M   'P 1'
#
loop_
_entity.id
_entity.type
_entity.pdbx_description
1 polymer ?
#
loop_
_entity_poly.entity_id
_entity_poly.type
_entity_poly.pdbx_seq_one_letter_code
_entity_poly.pdbx_strand_id
1 'polypeptide(L)'
;LSEDPLLAMTYNIIRPFKYEERYRLTIDSAMLCGVYGHCNNSMTVGMTVKGEKDYGHLIVAVQGLPVYGDSGRVIPAFMELLNSSGAPVAKTVVENGVATFRDMNPEKYYARIILDRNGNGMWDAGSYEKKLQPEQVFYFMLQFEIRQNWKIEEMWDISKSKPGEKPYELIKNKPKEDIKKKRDYREESKPRRSNSSTPGIRGLGI
;
A
#
# COMPACT_ATOMS: atom_id res chain seq x y z
N LEU A 1 -3.86 -24.90 -8.33
CA LEU A 1 -4.74 -23.85 -7.80
C LEU A 1 -4.60 -23.92 -6.28
N SER A 2 -4.26 -22.83 -5.62
CA SER A 2 -4.19 -22.75 -4.16
C SER A 2 -5.09 -21.61 -3.69
N GLU A 3 -5.90 -21.87 -2.67
CA GLU A 3 -6.74 -20.83 -2.04
C GLU A 3 -5.86 -19.85 -1.26
N ASP A 4 -6.27 -18.58 -1.22
CA ASP A 4 -5.67 -17.56 -0.38
C ASP A 4 -6.14 -17.75 1.08
N PRO A 5 -5.22 -17.95 2.05
CA PRO A 5 -5.58 -18.16 3.45
C PRO A 5 -6.34 -17.00 4.10
N LEU A 6 -6.25 -15.79 3.55
CA LEU A 6 -6.81 -14.57 4.14
C LEU A 6 -8.05 -14.06 3.41
N LEU A 7 -8.26 -14.49 2.17
CA LEU A 7 -9.38 -14.09 1.33
C LEU A 7 -10.08 -15.32 0.80
N ALA A 8 -11.08 -15.79 1.56
CA ALA A 8 -12.00 -16.81 1.10
C ALA A 8 -12.50 -16.43 -0.31
N MET A 9 -12.40 -17.37 -1.26
CA MET A 9 -12.73 -17.22 -2.69
C MET A 9 -11.66 -16.57 -3.60
N THR A 10 -10.47 -16.22 -3.09
CA THR A 10 -9.33 -15.85 -3.96
C THR A 10 -8.47 -17.09 -4.21
N TYR A 11 -8.12 -17.34 -5.47
CA TYR A 11 -7.31 -18.49 -5.84
C TYR A 11 -6.12 -18.09 -6.71
N ASN A 12 -4.96 -18.64 -6.39
CA ASN A 12 -3.70 -18.38 -7.08
C ASN A 12 -3.28 -19.59 -7.91
N ILE A 13 -2.65 -19.32 -9.06
CA ILE A 13 -2.06 -20.33 -9.92
C ILE A 13 -0.58 -20.01 -10.08
N ILE A 14 0.25 -20.76 -9.38
CA ILE A 14 1.70 -20.60 -9.41
C ILE A 14 2.29 -21.76 -10.23
N ARG A 15 2.70 -21.45 -11.47
CA ARG A 15 3.33 -22.38 -12.40
C ARG A 15 4.37 -21.65 -13.26
N PRO A 16 5.44 -22.33 -13.71
CA PRO A 16 6.43 -21.75 -14.60
C PRO A 16 5.87 -21.69 -16.03
N PHE A 17 5.06 -20.65 -16.31
CA PHE A 17 4.55 -20.42 -17.65
C PHE A 17 5.69 -20.00 -18.58
N LYS A 18 5.66 -20.51 -19.82
CA LYS A 18 6.60 -20.12 -20.87
C LYS A 18 6.09 -18.87 -21.58
N TYR A 19 7.02 -18.02 -21.99
CA TYR A 19 6.72 -16.80 -22.74
C TYR A 19 6.14 -17.11 -24.11
N GLU A 20 5.33 -16.18 -24.62
CA GLU A 20 4.66 -16.24 -25.94
C GLU A 20 3.75 -17.45 -26.16
N GLU A 21 3.45 -18.21 -25.10
CA GLU A 21 2.53 -19.35 -25.17
C GLU A 21 1.11 -18.97 -24.77
N ARG A 22 0.16 -19.73 -25.33
CA ARG A 22 -1.26 -19.64 -25.00
C ARG A 22 -1.64 -20.79 -24.10
N TYR A 23 -2.21 -20.46 -22.96
CA TYR A 23 -2.70 -21.43 -21.98
C TYR A 23 -4.21 -21.39 -21.90
N ARG A 24 -4.77 -22.53 -21.53
CA ARG A 24 -6.18 -22.69 -21.22
C ARG A 24 -6.29 -23.20 -19.80
N LEU A 25 -6.97 -22.43 -18.95
CA LEU A 25 -7.39 -22.87 -17.64
C LEU A 25 -8.81 -23.41 -17.75
N THR A 26 -9.00 -24.67 -17.41
CA THR A 26 -10.32 -25.28 -17.26
C THR A 26 -10.59 -25.51 -15.79
N ILE A 27 -11.73 -25.03 -15.31
CA ILE A 27 -12.22 -25.23 -13.94
C ILE A 27 -13.51 -26.03 -14.07
N ASP A 28 -13.53 -27.22 -13.49
CA ASP A 28 -14.70 -28.09 -13.53
C ASP A 28 -15.86 -27.51 -12.73
N SER A 29 -17.07 -27.98 -13.05
CA SER A 29 -18.25 -27.67 -12.23
C SER A 29 -18.05 -28.21 -10.83
N ALA A 30 -18.49 -27.45 -9.83
CA ALA A 30 -18.39 -27.78 -8.41
C ALA A 30 -16.96 -27.87 -7.84
N MET A 31 -15.94 -27.35 -8.55
CA MET A 31 -14.57 -27.33 -8.05
C MET A 31 -14.32 -26.19 -7.04
N LEU A 32 -15.00 -25.06 -7.20
CA LEU A 32 -14.91 -23.88 -6.34
C LEU A 32 -16.26 -23.67 -5.66
N CYS A 33 -16.30 -23.80 -4.34
CA CYS A 33 -17.51 -23.59 -3.55
C CYS A 33 -17.35 -22.38 -2.64
N GLY A 34 -18.39 -21.56 -2.57
CA GLY A 34 -18.47 -20.45 -1.64
C GLY A 34 -18.85 -20.91 -0.23
N VAL A 35 -18.69 -20.00 0.74
CA VAL A 35 -19.07 -20.22 2.15
C VAL A 35 -20.54 -20.58 2.36
N TYR A 36 -21.43 -20.24 1.42
CA TYR A 36 -22.85 -20.60 1.46
C TYR A 36 -23.18 -21.91 0.74
N GLY A 37 -22.17 -22.70 0.34
CA GLY A 37 -22.35 -24.00 -0.32
C GLY A 37 -22.70 -23.94 -1.81
N HIS A 38 -22.82 -22.74 -2.39
CA HIS A 38 -22.96 -22.58 -3.84
C HIS A 38 -21.62 -22.78 -4.52
N CYS A 39 -21.56 -23.66 -5.51
CA CYS A 39 -20.35 -23.92 -6.27
C CYS A 39 -20.43 -23.38 -7.70
N ASN A 40 -19.26 -23.23 -8.32
CA ASN A 40 -19.15 -22.72 -9.68
C ASN A 40 -19.71 -23.71 -10.71
N ASN A 41 -20.14 -23.18 -11.86
CA ASN A 41 -20.32 -23.96 -13.08
C ASN A 41 -18.96 -24.18 -13.76
N SER A 42 -18.91 -25.13 -14.70
CA SER A 42 -17.72 -25.36 -15.52
C SER A 42 -17.33 -24.07 -16.26
N MET A 43 -16.06 -23.68 -16.16
CA MET A 43 -15.54 -22.47 -16.79
C MET A 43 -14.24 -22.77 -17.51
N THR A 44 -14.03 -22.13 -18.66
CA THR A 44 -12.78 -22.19 -19.40
C THR A 44 -12.31 -20.76 -19.67
N VAL A 45 -11.07 -20.45 -19.28
CA VAL A 45 -10.45 -19.14 -19.49
C VAL A 45 -9.18 -19.32 -20.32
N GLY A 46 -9.10 -18.61 -21.44
CA GLY A 46 -7.88 -18.52 -22.25
C GLY A 46 -6.99 -17.39 -21.75
N MET A 47 -5.70 -17.64 -21.61
CA MET A 47 -4.71 -16.62 -21.28
C MET A 47 -3.51 -16.72 -22.21
N THR A 48 -2.96 -15.58 -22.61
CA THR A 48 -1.74 -15.50 -23.42
C THR A 48 -0.66 -14.87 -22.57
N VAL A 49 0.47 -15.56 -22.44
CA VAL A 49 1.63 -15.05 -21.74
C VAL A 49 2.43 -14.20 -22.73
N LYS A 50 2.79 -12.99 -22.30
CA LYS A 50 3.53 -12.05 -23.15
C LYS A 50 4.97 -12.52 -23.33
N GLY A 51 5.73 -11.85 -24.20
CA GLY A 51 7.16 -12.12 -24.34
C GLY A 51 7.93 -11.71 -23.09
N GLU A 52 9.12 -12.28 -22.88
CA GLU A 52 10.00 -11.89 -21.76
C GLU A 52 10.25 -10.37 -21.75
N LYS A 53 10.53 -9.82 -22.93
CA LYS A 53 10.75 -8.39 -23.14
C LYS A 53 9.51 -7.54 -22.88
N ASP A 54 8.32 -8.11 -22.71
CA ASP A 54 7.09 -7.37 -22.39
C ASP A 54 6.94 -7.04 -20.90
N TYR A 55 7.83 -7.59 -20.08
CA TYR A 55 7.84 -7.40 -18.64
C TYR A 55 9.01 -6.53 -18.17
N GLY A 56 8.89 -5.99 -16.97
CA GLY A 56 9.99 -5.36 -16.24
C GLY A 56 10.38 -6.15 -15.00
N HIS A 57 11.54 -5.81 -14.45
CA HIS A 57 12.06 -6.40 -13.22
C HIS A 57 12.39 -5.30 -12.21
N LEU A 58 12.10 -5.56 -10.93
CA LEU A 58 12.40 -4.66 -9.83
C LEU A 58 13.20 -5.41 -8.77
N ILE A 59 14.36 -4.86 -8.41
CA ILE A 59 15.19 -5.34 -7.31
C ILE A 59 15.30 -4.22 -6.30
N VAL A 60 14.91 -4.49 -5.06
CA VAL A 60 14.99 -3.52 -3.97
C VAL A 60 15.98 -4.04 -2.93
N ALA A 61 17.10 -3.33 -2.77
CA ALA A 61 18.07 -3.54 -1.71
C ALA A 61 17.61 -2.81 -0.44
N VAL A 62 17.19 -3.57 0.55
CA VAL A 62 16.65 -3.10 1.82
C VAL A 62 17.78 -2.93 2.84
N GLN A 63 17.90 -1.72 3.39
CA GLN A 63 18.82 -1.38 4.47
C GLN A 63 18.07 -1.04 5.75
N GLY A 64 18.74 -1.18 6.90
CA GLY A 64 18.16 -0.85 8.19
C GLY A 64 17.14 -1.88 8.70
N LEU A 65 17.21 -3.13 8.22
CA LEU A 65 16.40 -4.21 8.76
C LEU A 65 16.75 -4.42 10.25
N PRO A 66 15.74 -4.41 11.15
CA PRO A 66 16.00 -4.62 12.56
C PRO A 66 16.47 -6.04 12.84
N VAL A 67 17.23 -6.20 13.91
CA VAL A 67 17.71 -7.48 14.41
C VAL A 67 17.00 -7.83 15.72
N TYR A 68 16.87 -9.12 16.01
CA TYR A 68 16.46 -9.57 17.33
C TYR A 68 17.59 -9.27 18.33
N GLY A 69 17.30 -8.45 19.34
CA GLY A 69 18.29 -7.83 20.24
C GLY A 69 19.42 -8.72 20.70
N ASP A 70 19.13 -9.93 21.18
CA ASP A 70 20.13 -10.81 21.81
C ASP A 70 20.86 -11.74 20.82
N SER A 71 20.31 -11.95 19.63
CA SER A 71 20.83 -12.95 18.68
C SER A 71 21.56 -12.35 17.49
N GLY A 72 21.41 -11.04 17.25
CA GLY A 72 21.91 -10.38 16.03
C GLY A 72 21.26 -10.88 14.74
N ARG A 73 20.29 -11.79 14.81
CA ARG A 73 19.57 -12.31 13.64
C ARG A 73 18.64 -11.24 13.08
N VAL A 74 18.69 -11.03 11.77
CA VAL A 74 17.76 -10.13 11.07
C VAL A 74 16.32 -10.64 11.22
N ILE A 75 15.40 -9.74 11.53
CA ILE A 75 13.96 -10.07 11.58
C ILE A 75 13.50 -10.39 10.15
N PRO A 76 12.86 -11.54 9.91
CA PRO A 76 12.31 -11.86 8.60
C PRO A 76 11.38 -10.75 8.11
N ALA A 77 11.37 -10.54 6.80
CA ALA A 77 10.51 -9.55 6.19
C ALA A 77 10.07 -10.01 4.82
N PHE A 78 8.92 -9.53 4.39
CA PHE A 78 8.47 -9.67 3.02
C PHE A 78 8.01 -8.31 2.49
N MET A 79 8.15 -8.14 1.19
CA MET A 79 7.74 -6.93 0.49
C MET A 79 6.54 -7.22 -0.39
N GLU A 80 5.62 -6.28 -0.42
CA GLU A 80 4.46 -6.31 -1.32
C GLU A 80 4.47 -5.08 -2.21
N LEU A 81 4.18 -5.31 -3.49
CA LEU A 81 3.84 -4.25 -4.43
C LEU A 81 2.34 -4.04 -4.42
N LEU A 82 1.94 -2.77 -4.42
CA LEU A 82 0.56 -2.33 -4.34
C LEU A 82 0.19 -1.58 -5.62
N ASN A 83 -1.05 -1.75 -6.07
CA ASN A 83 -1.62 -0.92 -7.11
C ASN A 83 -2.08 0.45 -6.56
N SER A 84 -2.62 1.30 -7.44
CA SER A 84 -3.14 2.63 -7.09
C SER A 84 -4.28 2.64 -6.06
N SER A 85 -5.00 1.53 -5.90
CA SER A 85 -6.04 1.40 -4.86
C SER A 85 -5.48 1.00 -3.48
N GLY A 86 -4.17 0.71 -3.42
CA GLY A 86 -3.48 0.20 -2.23
C GLY A 86 -3.66 -1.30 -2.01
N ALA A 87 -4.16 -2.04 -3.00
CA ALA A 87 -4.30 -3.48 -2.93
C ALA A 87 -2.99 -4.17 -3.34
N PRO A 88 -2.56 -5.24 -2.63
CA PRO A 88 -1.36 -5.98 -2.99
C PRO A 88 -1.58 -6.73 -4.32
N VAL A 89 -0.58 -6.63 -5.21
CA VAL A 89 -0.58 -7.26 -6.54
C VAL A 89 0.59 -8.20 -6.76
N ALA A 90 1.67 -8.04 -6.01
CA ALA A 90 2.79 -8.96 -6.00
C ALA A 90 3.43 -8.99 -4.61
N LYS A 91 4.09 -10.10 -4.28
CA LYS A 91 4.72 -10.33 -2.98
C LYS A 91 5.99 -11.15 -3.14
N THR A 92 7.00 -10.82 -2.37
CA THR A 92 8.27 -11.57 -2.32
C THR A 92 8.87 -11.50 -0.92
N VAL A 93 9.62 -12.53 -0.53
CA VAL A 93 10.40 -12.51 0.72
C VAL A 93 11.64 -11.64 0.54
N VAL A 94 12.11 -11.03 1.63
CA VAL A 94 13.37 -10.29 1.65
C VAL A 94 14.48 -11.26 2.03
N GLU A 95 15.27 -11.67 1.05
CA GLU A 95 16.37 -12.61 1.25
C GLU A 95 17.69 -11.85 1.23
N ASN A 96 18.49 -12.00 2.28
CA ASN A 96 19.78 -11.31 2.42
C ASN A 96 19.69 -9.78 2.19
N GLY A 97 18.59 -9.18 2.64
CA GLY A 97 18.34 -7.74 2.45
C GLY A 97 17.91 -7.35 1.04
N VAL A 98 17.51 -8.29 0.18
CA VAL A 98 17.07 -8.00 -1.19
C VAL A 98 15.67 -8.56 -1.43
N ALA A 99 14.76 -7.72 -1.92
CA ALA A 99 13.47 -8.12 -2.46
C ALA A 99 13.53 -8.10 -3.99
N THR A 100 13.19 -9.22 -4.63
CA THR A 100 13.21 -9.33 -6.10
C THR A 100 11.82 -9.62 -6.65
N PHE A 101 11.38 -8.79 -7.59
CA PHE A 101 10.17 -8.97 -8.38
C PHE A 101 10.55 -9.14 -9.85
N ARG A 102 10.13 -10.24 -10.45
CA ARG A 102 10.37 -10.55 -11.86
C ARG A 102 9.05 -10.55 -12.62
N ASP A 103 9.15 -10.38 -13.93
CA ASP A 103 8.04 -10.54 -14.87
C ASP A 103 6.83 -9.66 -14.52
N MET A 104 7.14 -8.44 -14.06
CA MET A 104 6.14 -7.45 -13.67
C MET A 104 5.55 -6.79 -14.91
N ASN A 105 4.23 -6.59 -14.91
CA ASN A 105 3.61 -5.78 -15.95
C ASN A 105 4.16 -4.34 -15.89
N PRO A 106 4.38 -3.67 -17.04
CA PRO A 106 4.75 -2.27 -17.06
C PRO A 106 3.63 -1.39 -16.50
N GLU A 107 3.81 -0.89 -15.29
CA GLU A 107 2.84 -0.06 -14.57
C GLU A 107 3.54 0.71 -13.43
N LYS A 108 2.78 1.58 -12.78
CA LYS A 108 3.21 2.25 -11.54
C LYS A 108 2.80 1.40 -10.34
N TYR A 109 3.75 1.12 -9.47
CA TYR A 109 3.53 0.37 -8.23
C TYR A 109 4.00 1.16 -7.02
N TYR A 110 3.29 1.01 -5.92
CA TYR A 110 3.80 1.39 -4.60
C TYR A 110 4.37 0.15 -3.93
N ALA A 111 5.21 0.34 -2.92
CA ALA A 111 5.71 -0.79 -2.14
C ALA A 111 5.46 -0.59 -0.65
N ARG A 112 5.27 -1.71 0.03
CA ARG A 112 5.39 -1.78 1.48
C ARG A 112 6.23 -2.99 1.86
N ILE A 113 6.95 -2.86 2.97
CA ILE A 113 7.68 -3.95 3.60
C ILE A 113 7.07 -4.22 4.97
N ILE A 114 6.87 -5.50 5.26
CA ILE A 114 6.31 -5.99 6.52
C ILE A 114 7.42 -6.71 7.27
N LEU A 115 7.60 -6.38 8.54
CA LEU A 115 8.47 -7.13 9.44
C LEU A 115 7.72 -8.32 10.01
N ASP A 116 7.95 -9.47 9.41
CA ASP A 116 7.33 -10.75 9.71
C ASP A 116 8.07 -11.42 10.87
N ARG A 117 7.58 -11.17 12.09
CA ARG A 117 8.29 -11.59 13.30
C ARG A 117 8.17 -13.08 13.56
N ASN A 118 7.12 -13.73 13.02
CA ASN A 118 6.87 -15.15 13.20
C ASN A 118 7.28 -16.00 11.98
N GLY A 119 7.61 -15.37 10.85
CA GLY A 119 8.10 -16.03 9.65
C GLY A 119 7.01 -16.74 8.85
N ASN A 120 5.72 -16.43 9.05
CA ASN A 120 4.62 -17.08 8.34
C ASN A 120 4.36 -16.47 6.95
N GLY A 121 5.09 -15.41 6.60
CA GLY A 121 4.97 -14.65 5.38
C GLY A 121 3.66 -13.88 5.27
N MET A 122 2.83 -13.76 6.30
CA MET A 122 1.55 -13.06 6.29
C MET A 122 1.65 -11.84 7.21
N TRP A 123 0.86 -10.80 6.93
CA TRP A 123 0.78 -9.69 7.87
C TRP A 123 -0.14 -10.08 9.02
N ASP A 124 0.40 -10.07 10.23
CA ASP A 124 -0.39 -10.35 11.43
C ASP A 124 -0.81 -9.09 12.19
N ALA A 125 -2.11 -9.05 12.51
CA ALA A 125 -2.64 -8.07 13.44
C ALA A 125 -2.18 -8.37 14.87
N GLY A 126 -2.09 -7.31 15.68
CA GLY A 126 -1.81 -7.46 17.10
C GLY A 126 -2.93 -8.22 17.81
N SER A 127 -2.57 -8.92 18.88
CA SER A 127 -3.55 -9.61 19.72
C SER A 127 -3.60 -8.92 21.08
N TYR A 128 -4.76 -8.34 21.42
CA TYR A 128 -4.97 -7.69 22.71
C TYR A 128 -4.87 -8.70 23.86
N GLU A 129 -5.51 -9.86 23.72
CA GLU A 129 -5.48 -10.93 24.72
C GLU A 129 -4.05 -11.41 25.01
N LYS A 130 -3.24 -11.58 23.96
CA LYS A 130 -1.84 -12.01 24.07
C LYS A 130 -0.88 -10.85 24.31
N LYS A 131 -1.37 -9.61 24.42
CA LYS A 131 -0.58 -8.36 24.52
C LYS A 131 0.50 -8.24 23.44
N LEU A 132 0.21 -8.75 22.24
CA LEU A 132 1.11 -8.69 21.09
C LEU A 132 0.79 -7.47 20.23
N GLN A 133 1.82 -6.70 19.92
CA GLN A 133 1.71 -5.59 18.97
C GLN A 133 1.55 -6.12 17.54
N PRO A 134 0.85 -5.39 16.66
CA PRO A 134 0.78 -5.73 15.24
C PRO A 134 2.16 -5.69 14.60
N GLU A 135 2.30 -6.44 13.51
CA GLU A 135 3.51 -6.39 12.71
C GLU A 135 3.69 -5.03 12.04
N GLN A 136 4.93 -4.56 12.09
CA GLN A 136 5.29 -3.23 11.61
C GLN A 136 5.34 -3.23 10.08
N VAL A 137 4.74 -2.20 9.50
CA VAL A 137 4.68 -1.98 8.06
C VAL A 137 5.35 -0.66 7.75
N PHE A 138 6.25 -0.64 6.79
CA PHE A 138 6.85 0.58 6.25
C PHE A 138 6.44 0.71 4.78
N TYR A 139 6.08 1.90 4.35
CA TYR A 139 5.77 2.18 2.95
C TYR A 139 6.93 2.91 2.30
N PHE A 140 7.18 2.60 1.03
CA PHE A 140 8.05 3.40 0.20
C PHE A 140 7.27 4.65 -0.22
N MET A 141 7.81 5.84 0.06
CA MET A 141 7.07 7.10 -0.10
C MET A 141 6.82 7.49 -1.56
N LEU A 142 7.66 6.99 -2.47
CA LEU A 142 7.54 7.21 -3.90
C LEU A 142 6.92 5.98 -4.58
N GLN A 143 6.57 6.11 -5.84
CA GLN A 143 6.12 5.01 -6.69
C GLN A 143 7.28 4.52 -7.57
N PHE A 144 7.31 3.23 -7.84
CA PHE A 144 8.15 2.64 -8.87
C PHE A 144 7.41 2.67 -10.20
N GLU A 145 8.03 3.26 -11.23
CA GLU A 145 7.52 3.22 -12.59
C GLU A 145 8.21 2.08 -13.35
N ILE A 146 7.58 0.92 -13.40
CA ILE A 146 8.12 -0.25 -14.08
C ILE A 146 7.84 -0.12 -15.57
N ARG A 147 8.89 -0.28 -16.37
CA ARG A 147 8.81 -0.24 -17.82
C ARG A 147 9.15 -1.59 -18.43
N GLN A 148 8.63 -1.77 -19.63
CA GLN A 148 8.88 -2.94 -20.44
C GLN A 148 10.38 -3.11 -20.74
N ASN A 149 10.89 -4.33 -20.60
CA ASN A 149 12.30 -4.70 -20.84
C ASN A 149 13.30 -3.92 -19.97
N TRP A 150 12.86 -3.38 -18.83
CA TRP A 150 13.72 -2.63 -17.91
C TRP A 150 13.97 -3.43 -16.64
N LYS A 151 15.19 -3.30 -16.12
CA LYS A 151 15.57 -3.77 -14.79
C LYS A 151 15.85 -2.55 -13.92
N ILE A 152 15.07 -2.39 -12.87
CA ILE A 152 15.17 -1.28 -11.92
C ILE A 152 15.80 -1.83 -10.64
N GLU A 153 16.86 -1.18 -10.18
CA GLU A 153 17.54 -1.50 -8.93
C GLU A 153 17.46 -0.28 -8.01
N GLU A 154 16.81 -0.45 -6.87
CA GLU A 154 16.54 0.64 -5.93
C GLU A 154 17.03 0.28 -4.54
N MET A 155 17.54 1.27 -3.81
CA MET A 155 17.98 1.10 -2.43
C MET A 155 16.97 1.75 -1.50
N TRP A 156 16.46 0.98 -0.54
CA TRP A 156 15.49 1.46 0.43
C TRP A 156 16.00 1.25 1.86
N ASP A 157 16.35 2.35 2.52
CA ASP A 157 16.66 2.37 3.94
C ASP A 157 15.38 2.57 4.77
N ILE A 158 14.93 1.49 5.41
CA ILE A 158 13.69 1.48 6.18
C ILE A 158 13.86 2.17 7.54
N SER A 159 15.09 2.32 8.04
CA SER A 159 15.35 2.97 9.33
C SER A 159 14.97 4.46 9.33
N LYS A 160 14.95 5.08 8.14
CA LYS A 160 14.54 6.47 7.91
C LYS A 160 13.02 6.61 7.70
N SER A 161 12.31 5.50 7.56
CA SER A 161 10.87 5.49 7.30
C SER A 161 10.09 5.37 8.61
N LYS A 162 8.96 6.06 8.75
CA LYS A 162 8.10 5.89 9.92
C LYS A 162 7.16 4.70 9.72
N PRO A 163 6.97 3.83 10.74
CA PRO A 163 6.02 2.74 10.66
C PRO A 163 4.60 3.26 10.40
N GLY A 164 3.90 2.66 9.43
CA GLY A 164 2.51 2.93 9.11
C GLY A 164 2.22 4.22 8.34
N GLU A 165 3.23 5.06 8.08
CA GLU A 165 3.07 6.26 7.25
C GLU A 165 2.84 5.85 5.80
N LYS A 166 1.74 6.31 5.19
CA LYS A 166 1.35 5.95 3.81
C LYS A 166 1.66 7.10 2.85
N PRO A 167 2.07 6.81 1.60
CA PRO A 167 2.12 7.79 0.53
C PRO A 167 0.76 8.47 0.36
N TYR A 168 0.76 9.78 0.11
CA TYR A 168 -0.46 10.58 -0.03
C TYR A 168 -1.44 10.02 -1.09
N GLU A 169 -0.90 9.44 -2.15
CA GLU A 169 -1.67 8.86 -3.25
C GLU A 169 -2.47 7.62 -2.83
N LEU A 170 -2.06 6.91 -1.77
CA LEU A 170 -2.76 5.74 -1.23
C LEU A 170 -3.77 6.08 -0.12
N ILE A 171 -3.87 7.34 0.30
CA ILE A 171 -4.80 7.76 1.36
C ILE A 171 -6.21 7.94 0.75
N LYS A 172 -7.12 7.00 1.05
CA LYS A 172 -8.51 7.01 0.54
C LYS A 172 -9.30 8.25 0.98
N ASN A 173 -9.12 8.68 2.24
CA ASN A 173 -9.72 9.91 2.77
C ASN A 173 -8.64 10.98 2.85
N LYS A 174 -8.38 11.66 1.72
CA LYS A 174 -7.47 12.82 1.71
C LYS A 174 -8.01 13.85 2.69
N PRO A 175 -7.24 14.27 3.71
CA PRO A 175 -7.65 15.40 4.54
C PRO A 175 -7.92 16.56 3.58
N LYS A 176 -9.06 17.25 3.77
CA LYS A 176 -9.34 18.46 2.99
C LYS A 176 -8.13 19.37 3.16
N GLU A 177 -7.55 19.83 2.05
CA GLU A 177 -6.56 20.89 2.14
C GLU A 177 -7.22 22.03 2.92
N ASP A 178 -6.63 22.42 4.04
CA ASP A 178 -6.97 23.67 4.68
C ASP A 178 -6.67 24.74 3.64
N ILE A 179 -7.69 25.14 2.88
CA ILE A 179 -7.63 26.33 2.04
C ILE A 179 -7.30 27.43 3.02
N LYS A 180 -6.01 27.79 3.11
CA LYS A 180 -5.57 29.01 3.77
C LYS A 180 -6.40 30.10 3.11
N LYS A 181 -7.45 30.58 3.79
CA LYS A 181 -8.23 31.73 3.33
C LYS A 181 -7.20 32.79 2.96
N LYS A 182 -7.10 33.11 1.67
CA LYS A 182 -6.28 34.24 1.21
C LYS A 182 -6.74 35.43 2.06
N ARG A 183 -5.83 36.00 2.85
CA ARG A 183 -6.10 37.24 3.59
C ARG A 183 -6.50 38.29 2.55
N ASP A 184 -7.73 38.77 2.62
CA ASP A 184 -8.22 39.80 1.70
C ASP A 184 -7.85 41.17 2.27
N TYR A 185 -6.74 41.74 1.79
CA TYR A 185 -6.24 43.06 2.19
C TYR A 185 -7.21 44.21 1.84
N ARG A 186 -8.25 43.95 1.02
CA ARG A 186 -9.19 44.96 0.53
C ARG A 186 -10.25 45.35 1.57
N GLU A 187 -10.47 44.55 2.60
CA GLU A 187 -11.43 44.89 3.67
C GLU A 187 -10.84 45.78 4.77
N GLU A 188 -9.51 45.76 4.95
CA GLU A 188 -8.83 46.48 6.04
C GLU A 188 -8.60 47.97 5.72
N SER A 189 -8.72 48.37 4.45
CA SER A 189 -8.57 49.76 3.99
C SER A 189 -9.86 50.58 3.99
N LYS A 190 -10.97 50.04 4.52
CA LYS A 190 -12.20 50.83 4.73
C LYS A 190 -12.05 51.67 6.00
N PRO A 191 -12.11 53.02 5.93
CA PRO A 191 -12.04 53.85 7.13
C PRO A 191 -13.22 53.54 8.05
N ARG A 192 -12.91 53.25 9.32
CA ARG A 192 -13.91 53.09 10.38
C ARG A 192 -14.66 54.42 10.54
N ARG A 193 -15.92 54.46 10.13
CA ARG A 193 -16.82 55.57 10.49
C ARG A 193 -17.05 55.53 12.00
N SER A 194 -16.44 56.47 12.71
CA SER A 194 -16.75 56.75 14.10
C SER A 194 -18.12 57.44 14.19
N ASN A 195 -19.14 56.76 14.72
CA ASN A 195 -20.35 57.43 15.17
C ASN A 195 -20.14 57.86 16.62
N SER A 196 -19.92 59.15 16.83
CA SER A 196 -20.02 59.79 18.15
C SER A 196 -21.48 60.03 18.47
N SER A 197 -22.04 59.28 19.41
CA SER A 197 -23.34 59.58 20.02
C SER A 197 -23.08 60.21 21.38
N THR A 198 -23.23 61.53 21.46
CA THR A 198 -23.17 62.32 22.69
C THR A 198 -24.39 61.99 23.57
N PRO A 199 -24.23 61.58 24.85
CA PRO A 199 -25.37 61.49 25.76
C PRO A 199 -25.70 62.90 26.31
N GLY A 200 -26.92 63.35 26.05
CA GLY A 200 -27.45 64.60 26.59
C GLY A 200 -27.66 64.55 28.10
N ILE A 201 -27.20 65.60 28.77
CA ILE A 201 -27.36 65.90 30.20
C ILE A 201 -28.83 66.19 30.54
N ARG A 202 -29.37 65.58 31.58
CA ARG A 202 -30.43 66.14 32.43
C ARG A 202 -30.18 65.74 33.88
N GLY A 203 -30.12 66.73 34.77
CA GLY A 203 -29.89 66.55 36.20
C GLY A 203 -31.11 66.82 37.08
N LEU A 204 -30.86 66.57 38.37
CA LEU A 204 -31.39 67.15 39.61
C LEU A 204 -32.74 66.71 40.23
N GLY A 205 -32.64 66.49 41.55
CA GLY A 205 -33.70 66.38 42.57
C GLY A 205 -33.59 65.05 43.33
N ILE A 206 -33.39 64.96 44.65
CA ILE A 206 -33.51 65.91 45.78
C ILE A 206 -32.57 65.39 46.89
#